data_AF-A0A7S1SIB7-F1
#
_entry.id   AF-A0A7S1SIB7-F1
#
_cell.length_a   1.000
_cell.length_b   1.000
_cell.length_c   1.000
_cell.angle_alpha   90.00
_cell.angle_beta   90.00
_cell.angle_gamma   90.00
#
_symmetry.space_group_name_H-M   'P 1'
#
loop_
_entity.id
_entity.type
_entity.pdbx_description
1 polymer ?
#
loop_
_entity_poly.entity_id
_entity_poly.type
_entity_poly.pdbx_seq_one_letter_code
_entity_poly.pdbx_strand_id
1 'polypeptide(L)'
;QTNKADLVAKIATLVEDRVIEGISDVRDESDRDGMRVVVELKKGAVAELVLNQLFHNTRLQVRFACNMVALLDGQPHCLQLRDFLRHFLDWRCDVITRRSAFHASEARRRLHLVEGFLAVLLDVDRAVQVVRSAADTADASTQLQDAFGLSPEQARGVLSLTLGRLTRLETDKLTKEQAQLKATIMDLDDLVSSRERLLGLVEKEAMGIVKEFGTPRRTRIETDASDGVLAAEDVIPNAESLVTFSRKGYLKRMGSDTFSVQLRGGKGKAAARLRDNDAMERVVRLNDHDHVMFFSDRGAVYTVRAYEIPEARRTAQGTPVTSIIGVPKDSAVTAMINTANFMESEHLVMATKNGLIKRAKMSDFANVRANGRLTMKLLEGDALTHVETAVKGSSVL
;
A
#
# COMPACT_ATOMS: atom_id res chain seq x y z
N GLN A 1 16.88 2.18 -3.35
CA GLN A 1 17.96 1.81 -4.30
C GLN A 1 19.16 1.41 -3.47
N THR A 2 19.71 0.22 -3.70
CA THR A 2 20.78 -0.36 -2.88
C THR A 2 21.89 -0.84 -3.80
N ASN A 3 23.14 -0.46 -3.50
CA ASN A 3 24.31 -0.95 -4.21
C ASN A 3 24.74 -2.29 -3.61
N LYS A 4 24.95 -3.29 -4.46
CA LYS A 4 25.38 -4.64 -4.07
C LYS A 4 26.75 -4.62 -3.39
N ALA A 5 27.74 -3.93 -3.96
CA ALA A 5 29.10 -3.92 -3.44
C ALA A 5 29.14 -3.32 -2.03
N ASP A 6 28.42 -2.20 -1.84
CA ASP A 6 28.31 -1.53 -0.54
C ASP A 6 27.59 -2.42 0.49
N LEU A 7 26.60 -3.21 0.06
CA LEU A 7 25.89 -4.14 0.94
C LEU A 7 26.83 -5.25 1.44
N VAL A 8 27.58 -5.90 0.54
CA VAL A 8 28.51 -6.97 0.89
C VAL A 8 29.62 -6.44 1.80
N ALA A 9 30.21 -5.30 1.46
CA ALA A 9 31.22 -4.65 2.30
C ALA A 9 30.67 -4.31 3.69
N LYS A 10 29.44 -3.79 3.78
CA LYS A 10 28.81 -3.47 5.06
C LYS A 10 28.56 -4.71 5.92
N ILE A 11 28.16 -5.83 5.32
CA ILE A 11 27.98 -7.08 6.06
C ILE A 11 29.33 -7.55 6.61
N ALA A 12 30.41 -7.52 5.81
CA ALA A 12 31.75 -7.88 6.27
C ALA A 12 32.19 -7.04 7.49
N THR A 13 32.02 -5.71 7.43
CA THR A 13 32.32 -4.82 8.56
C THR A 13 31.49 -5.17 9.81
N LEU A 14 30.19 -5.45 9.66
CA LEU A 14 29.33 -5.80 10.80
C LEU A 14 29.70 -7.14 11.45
N VAL A 15 30.28 -8.06 10.69
CA VAL A 15 30.80 -9.34 11.20
C VAL A 15 32.13 -9.13 11.92
N GLU A 16 33.03 -8.30 11.38
CA GLU A 16 34.30 -7.92 12.02
C GLU A 16 34.07 -7.20 13.37
N ASP A 17 33.11 -6.27 13.40
CA ASP A 17 32.72 -5.51 14.60
C ASP A 17 31.92 -6.35 15.62
N ARG A 18 31.65 -7.63 15.33
CA ARG A 18 30.82 -8.54 16.14
C ARG A 18 29.42 -8.03 16.44
N VAL A 19 28.87 -7.19 15.54
CA VAL A 19 27.47 -6.74 15.62
C VAL A 19 26.54 -7.84 15.13
N ILE A 20 26.95 -8.57 14.09
CA ILE A 20 26.25 -9.75 13.59
C ILE A 20 27.08 -10.99 13.92
N GLU A 21 26.45 -11.96 14.58
CA GLU A 21 27.09 -13.23 14.94
C GLU A 21 26.59 -14.38 14.06
N GLY A 22 27.32 -15.49 14.04
CA GLY A 22 26.91 -16.69 13.31
C GLY A 22 27.23 -16.72 11.81
N ILE A 23 27.83 -15.67 11.24
CA ILE A 23 28.33 -15.66 9.84
C ILE A 23 29.81 -16.06 9.82
N SER A 24 30.18 -16.99 8.93
CA SER A 24 31.58 -17.40 8.70
C SER A 24 32.23 -16.67 7.54
N ASP A 25 31.50 -16.47 6.43
CA ASP A 25 32.02 -15.82 5.22
C ASP A 25 30.87 -15.19 4.41
N VAL A 26 31.18 -14.21 3.57
CA VAL A 26 30.23 -13.58 2.64
C VAL A 26 30.89 -13.42 1.27
N ARG A 27 30.28 -14.01 0.24
CA ARG A 27 30.84 -14.05 -1.13
C ARG A 27 29.82 -13.59 -2.16
N ASP A 28 30.30 -12.89 -3.18
CA ASP A 28 29.50 -12.49 -4.34
C ASP A 28 29.79 -13.46 -5.50
N GLU A 29 28.79 -14.29 -5.83
CA GLU A 29 28.82 -15.28 -6.91
C GLU A 29 27.96 -14.80 -8.10
N SER A 30 27.77 -13.50 -8.26
CA SER A 30 27.00 -12.94 -9.37
C SER A 30 27.71 -13.16 -10.72
N ASP A 31 26.94 -13.54 -11.74
CA ASP A 31 27.42 -13.76 -13.10
C ASP A 31 26.55 -13.00 -14.12
N ARG A 32 26.61 -13.39 -15.40
CA ARG A 32 25.81 -12.80 -16.46
C ARG A 32 24.33 -13.24 -16.43
N ASP A 33 24.05 -14.37 -15.79
CA ASP A 33 22.72 -14.98 -15.74
C ASP A 33 21.94 -14.54 -14.51
N GLY A 34 22.62 -14.04 -13.46
CA GLY A 34 21.94 -13.47 -12.31
C GLY A 34 22.85 -12.88 -11.23
N MET A 35 22.21 -12.14 -10.32
CA MET A 35 22.85 -11.66 -9.11
C MET A 35 22.71 -12.71 -8.00
N ARG A 36 23.84 -13.13 -7.40
CA ARG A 36 23.86 -14.10 -6.31
C ARG A 36 24.88 -13.72 -5.24
N VAL A 37 24.40 -13.51 -4.02
CA VAL A 37 25.24 -13.26 -2.83
C VAL A 37 25.06 -14.42 -1.87
N VAL A 38 26.16 -15.02 -1.43
CA VAL A 38 26.20 -16.18 -0.55
C VAL A 38 26.73 -15.77 0.81
N VAL A 39 25.96 -16.07 1.87
CA VAL A 39 26.36 -15.87 3.27
C VAL A 39 26.53 -17.25 3.88
N GLU A 40 27.76 -17.61 4.25
CA GLU A 40 28.06 -18.87 4.93
C GLU A 40 27.89 -18.72 6.43
N LEU A 41 27.32 -19.74 7.07
CA LEU A 41 27.03 -19.74 8.50
C LEU A 41 28.08 -20.56 9.27
N LYS A 42 28.37 -20.13 10.49
CA LYS A 42 29.19 -20.91 11.45
C LYS A 42 28.42 -22.16 11.90
N LYS A 43 29.17 -23.21 12.23
CA LYS A 43 28.60 -24.48 12.75
C LYS A 43 27.79 -24.21 14.03
N GLY A 44 26.51 -24.59 14.02
CA GLY A 44 25.58 -24.39 15.14
C GLY A 44 24.82 -23.06 15.13
N ALA A 45 25.05 -22.18 14.15
CA ALA A 45 24.25 -20.97 13.99
C ALA A 45 22.86 -21.29 13.42
N VAL A 46 21.83 -20.63 13.95
CA VAL A 46 20.45 -20.73 13.45
C VAL A 46 20.27 -19.73 12.31
N ALA A 47 19.96 -20.24 11.11
CA ALA A 47 19.89 -19.41 9.89
C ALA A 47 18.87 -18.28 9.98
N GLU A 48 17.71 -18.54 10.58
CA GLU A 48 16.64 -17.55 10.77
C GLU A 48 17.10 -16.37 11.64
N LEU A 49 17.83 -16.65 12.73
CA LEU A 49 18.36 -15.60 13.62
C LEU A 49 19.36 -14.70 12.90
N VAL A 50 20.26 -15.29 12.10
CA VAL A 50 21.25 -14.54 11.31
C VAL A 50 20.55 -13.71 10.23
N LEU A 51 19.54 -14.26 9.57
CA LEU A 51 18.74 -13.54 8.58
C LEU A 51 18.03 -12.33 9.20
N ASN A 52 17.48 -12.47 10.40
CA ASN A 52 16.82 -11.39 11.13
C ASN A 52 17.81 -10.29 11.53
N GLN A 53 18.99 -10.67 12.02
CA GLN A 53 20.08 -9.71 12.30
C GLN A 53 20.51 -8.95 11.04
N LEU A 54 20.58 -9.64 9.89
CA LEU A 54 20.88 -9.02 8.60
C LEU A 54 19.79 -8.02 8.19
N PHE A 55 18.51 -8.35 8.32
CA PHE A 55 17.44 -7.40 8.01
C PHE A 55 17.46 -6.15 8.91
N HIS A 56 17.75 -6.30 10.20
CA HIS A 56 17.78 -5.17 11.14
C HIS A 56 19.01 -4.26 10.94
N ASN A 57 20.18 -4.83 10.65
CA ASN A 57 21.44 -4.09 10.65
C ASN A 57 21.93 -3.67 9.26
N THR A 58 21.26 -4.11 8.19
CA THR A 58 21.68 -3.85 6.80
C THR A 58 20.56 -3.22 5.97
N ARG A 59 20.86 -2.88 4.72
CA ARG A 59 19.90 -2.34 3.75
C ARG A 59 19.16 -3.41 2.94
N LEU A 60 19.19 -4.67 3.39
CA LEU A 60 18.34 -5.74 2.83
C LEU A 60 16.87 -5.43 3.06
N GLN A 61 16.55 -4.78 4.19
CA GLN A 61 15.23 -4.25 4.48
C GLN A 61 15.31 -2.74 4.63
N VAL A 62 14.46 -2.03 3.89
CA VAL A 62 14.41 -0.56 3.93
C VAL A 62 12.98 -0.09 3.94
N ARG A 63 12.72 0.99 4.69
CA ARG A 63 11.46 1.72 4.59
C ARG A 63 11.47 2.58 3.33
N PHE A 64 10.49 2.38 2.47
CA PHE A 64 10.22 3.28 1.36
C PHE A 64 9.12 4.26 1.78
N ALA A 65 9.45 5.54 1.89
CA ALA A 65 8.46 6.58 2.20
C ALA A 65 7.79 7.05 0.91
N CYS A 66 6.51 6.71 0.75
CA CYS A 66 5.71 7.19 -0.37
C CYS A 66 5.25 8.64 -0.10
N ASN A 67 5.72 9.59 -0.91
CA ASN A 67 5.21 10.96 -0.90
C ASN A 67 4.83 11.37 -2.34
N MET A 68 3.52 11.40 -2.62
CA MET A 68 3.00 11.61 -3.97
C MET A 68 2.68 13.09 -4.21
N VAL A 69 3.71 13.88 -4.51
CA VAL A 69 3.59 15.32 -4.81
C VAL A 69 3.75 15.56 -6.31
N ALA A 70 2.86 16.36 -6.89
CA ALA A 70 2.91 16.78 -8.28
C ALA A 70 2.52 18.26 -8.43
N LEU A 71 2.82 18.82 -9.60
CA LEU A 71 2.40 20.17 -9.96
C LEU A 71 1.05 20.11 -10.65
N LEU A 72 0.07 20.83 -10.10
CA LEU A 72 -1.19 21.15 -10.77
C LEU A 72 -1.19 22.64 -11.06
N ASP A 73 -1.30 23.02 -12.34
CA ASP A 73 -1.29 24.41 -12.80
C ASP A 73 -0.10 25.23 -12.25
N GLY A 74 1.07 24.59 -12.18
CA GLY A 74 2.31 25.19 -11.69
C GLY A 74 2.44 25.25 -10.17
N GLN A 75 1.48 24.74 -9.41
CA GLN A 75 1.49 24.73 -7.94
C GLN A 75 1.66 23.32 -7.37
N PRO A 76 2.51 23.13 -6.33
CA PRO A 76 2.74 21.83 -5.73
C PRO A 76 1.55 21.36 -4.90
N HIS A 77 1.08 20.15 -5.19
CA HIS A 77 -0.03 19.51 -4.49
C HIS A 77 0.36 18.08 -4.10
N CYS A 78 -0.08 17.66 -2.90
CA CYS A 78 -0.02 16.26 -2.49
C CYS A 78 -1.33 15.58 -2.93
N LEU A 79 -1.25 14.59 -3.82
CA LEU A 79 -2.41 13.97 -4.46
C LEU A 79 -2.54 12.50 -4.09
N GLN A 80 -3.77 12.01 -4.02
CA GLN A 80 -4.05 10.58 -3.89
C GLN A 80 -4.00 9.89 -5.25
N LEU A 81 -3.85 8.56 -5.27
CA LEU A 81 -3.80 7.78 -6.52
C LEU A 81 -5.01 8.04 -7.42
N ARG A 82 -6.20 8.12 -6.83
CA ARG A 82 -7.44 8.40 -7.58
C ARG A 82 -7.37 9.76 -8.29
N ASP A 83 -6.82 10.77 -7.63
CA ASP A 83 -6.78 12.12 -8.17
C ASP A 83 -5.74 12.20 -9.30
N PHE A 84 -4.59 11.52 -9.15
CA PHE A 84 -3.63 11.32 -10.25
C PHE A 84 -4.27 10.69 -11.50
N LEU A 85 -4.99 9.59 -11.31
CA LEU A 85 -5.64 8.89 -12.42
C LEU A 85 -6.72 9.77 -13.08
N ARG A 86 -7.47 10.54 -12.29
CA ARG A 86 -8.46 11.47 -12.81
C ARG A 86 -7.82 12.58 -13.64
N HIS A 87 -6.79 13.25 -13.14
CA HIS A 87 -6.08 14.29 -13.89
C HIS A 87 -5.46 13.75 -15.18
N PHE A 88 -4.91 12.53 -15.14
CA PHE A 88 -4.40 11.87 -16.34
C PHE A 88 -5.52 11.61 -17.37
N LEU A 89 -6.67 11.12 -16.93
CA LEU A 89 -7.82 10.88 -17.83
C LEU A 89 -8.37 12.18 -18.41
N ASP A 90 -8.52 13.23 -17.61
CA ASP A 90 -8.99 14.54 -18.08
C ASP A 90 -8.02 15.13 -19.12
N TRP A 91 -6.71 15.11 -18.83
CA TRP A 91 -5.69 15.50 -19.80
C TRP A 91 -5.77 14.67 -21.08
N ARG A 92 -6.00 13.36 -20.97
CA ARG A 92 -6.06 12.47 -22.13
C ARG A 92 -7.30 12.75 -22.99
N CYS A 93 -8.46 12.99 -22.38
CA CYS A 93 -9.67 13.42 -23.07
C CYS A 93 -9.45 14.74 -23.80
N ASP A 94 -8.75 15.71 -23.19
CA ASP A 94 -8.41 16.98 -23.81
C ASP A 94 -7.52 16.81 -25.03
N VAL A 95 -6.47 15.97 -24.93
CA VAL A 95 -5.57 15.71 -26.07
C VAL A 95 -6.32 15.03 -27.22
N ILE A 96 -7.17 14.04 -26.93
CA ILE A 96 -7.99 13.37 -27.95
C ILE A 96 -8.95 14.38 -28.59
N THR A 97 -9.60 15.22 -27.80
CA THR A 97 -10.50 16.26 -28.30
C THR A 97 -9.79 17.20 -29.27
N ARG A 98 -8.61 17.70 -28.90
CA ARG A 98 -7.79 18.57 -29.77
C ARG A 98 -7.35 17.86 -31.04
N ARG A 99 -6.92 16.60 -30.93
CA ARG A 99 -6.52 15.76 -32.07
C ARG A 99 -7.70 15.54 -33.03
N SER A 100 -8.86 15.16 -32.51
CA SER A 100 -10.08 14.92 -33.31
C SER A 100 -10.58 16.20 -33.97
N ALA A 101 -10.56 17.33 -33.25
CA ALA A 101 -10.93 18.63 -33.82
C ALA A 101 -10.00 19.07 -34.95
N PHE A 102 -8.69 18.82 -34.81
CA PHE A 102 -7.71 19.08 -35.87
C PHE A 102 -8.02 18.24 -37.13
N HIS A 103 -8.21 16.92 -36.98
CA HIS A 103 -8.55 16.05 -38.09
C HIS A 103 -9.92 16.38 -38.73
N ALA A 104 -10.91 16.77 -37.92
CA ALA A 104 -12.21 17.21 -38.42
C ALA A 104 -12.08 18.50 -39.25
N SER A 105 -11.26 19.47 -38.80
CA SER A 105 -10.95 20.67 -39.57
C SER A 105 -10.28 20.35 -40.91
N GLU A 106 -9.30 19.43 -40.92
CA GLU A 106 -8.62 19.01 -42.13
C GLU A 106 -9.58 18.32 -43.11
N ALA A 107 -10.41 17.40 -42.60
CA ALA A 107 -11.43 16.71 -43.39
C ALA A 107 -12.48 17.68 -43.96
N ARG A 108 -12.92 18.69 -43.19
CA ARG A 108 -13.85 19.73 -43.67
C ARG A 108 -13.26 20.56 -44.80
N ARG A 109 -12.00 20.98 -44.69
CA ARG A 109 -11.31 21.71 -45.78
C ARG A 109 -11.24 20.87 -47.04
N ARG A 110 -10.92 19.57 -46.90
CA ARG A 110 -10.89 18.66 -48.04
C ARG A 110 -12.28 18.46 -48.65
N LEU A 111 -13.29 18.25 -47.81
CA LEU A 111 -14.68 18.09 -48.24
C LEU A 111 -15.17 19.31 -49.02
N HIS A 112 -14.87 20.51 -48.52
CA HIS A 112 -15.20 21.78 -49.17
C HIS A 112 -14.65 21.84 -50.61
N LEU A 113 -13.39 21.45 -50.83
CA LEU A 113 -12.81 21.40 -52.19
C LEU A 113 -13.48 20.34 -53.07
N VAL A 114 -13.72 19.15 -52.52
CA VAL A 114 -14.39 18.05 -53.26
C VAL A 114 -15.80 18.44 -53.68
N GLU A 115 -16.55 19.15 -52.84
CA GLU A 115 -17.87 19.69 -53.18
C GLU A 115 -17.81 20.69 -54.33
N GLY A 116 -16.80 21.55 -54.35
CA GLY A 116 -16.56 22.46 -55.49
C GLY A 116 -16.23 21.73 -56.78
N PHE A 117 -15.42 20.66 -56.72
CA PHE A 117 -15.11 19.83 -57.88
C PHE A 117 -16.35 19.13 -58.42
N LEU A 118 -17.14 18.52 -57.55
CA LEU A 118 -18.37 17.82 -57.93
C LEU A 118 -19.40 18.78 -58.52
N ALA A 119 -19.54 19.99 -57.98
CA ALA A 119 -20.44 21.01 -58.52
C ALA A 119 -20.12 21.38 -59.97
N VAL A 120 -18.83 21.51 -60.30
CA VAL A 120 -18.37 21.80 -61.66
C VAL A 120 -18.44 20.58 -62.58
N LEU A 121 -18.18 19.38 -62.06
CA LEU A 121 -18.26 18.14 -62.84
C LEU A 121 -19.70 17.78 -63.27
N LEU A 122 -20.73 18.34 -62.62
CA LEU A 122 -22.12 18.19 -63.05
C LEU A 122 -22.43 18.93 -64.36
N ASP A 123 -21.72 20.04 -64.64
CA ASP A 123 -21.90 20.87 -65.85
C ASP A 123 -20.53 21.43 -66.31
N VAL A 124 -19.73 20.53 -66.88
CA VAL A 124 -18.35 20.84 -67.32
C VAL A 124 -18.34 21.83 -68.48
N ASP A 125 -19.31 21.73 -69.40
CA ASP A 125 -19.37 22.58 -70.59
C ASP A 125 -19.58 24.04 -70.21
N ARG A 126 -20.49 24.31 -69.26
CA ARG A 126 -20.68 25.66 -68.72
C ARG A 126 -19.43 26.17 -68.00
N ALA A 127 -18.75 25.33 -67.23
CA ALA A 127 -17.52 25.73 -66.56
C ALA A 127 -16.39 26.07 -67.55
N VAL A 128 -16.23 25.29 -68.62
CA VAL A 128 -15.27 25.57 -69.69
C VAL A 128 -15.62 26.87 -70.41
N GLN A 129 -16.91 27.12 -70.66
CA GLN A 129 -17.35 28.37 -71.29
C GLN A 129 -16.99 29.59 -70.44
N VAL A 130 -17.29 29.55 -69.14
CA VAL A 130 -16.96 30.62 -68.18
C VAL A 130 -15.45 30.88 -68.14
N VAL A 131 -14.63 29.83 -68.07
CA VAL A 131 -13.16 29.98 -68.04
C VAL A 131 -12.62 30.53 -69.37
N ARG A 132 -13.21 30.16 -70.51
CA ARG A 132 -12.79 30.65 -71.83
C ARG A 132 -13.23 32.08 -72.12
N SER A 133 -14.31 32.57 -71.51
CA SER A 133 -14.80 33.95 -71.67
C SER A 133 -14.07 34.95 -70.78
N ALA A 134 -13.39 34.49 -69.74
CA ALA A 134 -12.66 35.33 -68.81
C ALA A 134 -11.36 35.90 -69.42
N ALA A 135 -11.00 37.12 -69.02
CA ALA A 135 -9.81 37.80 -69.52
C ALA A 135 -8.50 37.24 -68.93
N ASP A 136 -8.52 36.82 -67.66
CA ASP A 136 -7.40 36.25 -66.94
C ASP A 136 -7.85 35.24 -65.87
N THR A 137 -6.89 34.69 -65.10
CA THR A 137 -7.17 33.69 -64.05
C THR A 137 -7.93 34.25 -62.85
N ALA A 138 -7.78 35.54 -62.53
CA ALA A 138 -8.49 36.18 -61.43
C ALA A 138 -9.95 36.44 -61.80
N ASP A 139 -10.19 36.88 -63.03
CA ASP A 139 -11.52 37.03 -63.63
C ASP A 139 -12.22 35.66 -63.74
N ALA A 140 -11.53 34.64 -64.25
CA ALA A 140 -12.07 33.27 -64.34
C ALA A 140 -12.46 32.72 -62.95
N SER A 141 -11.65 32.98 -61.93
CA SER A 141 -11.96 32.60 -60.54
C SER A 141 -13.20 33.31 -60.03
N THR A 142 -13.40 34.59 -60.35
CA THR A 142 -14.57 35.37 -59.91
C THR A 142 -15.83 34.89 -60.62
N GLN A 143 -15.78 34.72 -61.94
CA GLN A 143 -16.92 34.24 -62.71
C GLN A 143 -17.33 32.80 -62.34
N LEU A 144 -16.38 31.93 -61.99
CA LEU A 144 -16.70 30.59 -61.47
C LEU A 144 -17.41 30.63 -60.11
N GLN A 145 -17.05 31.57 -59.23
CA GLN A 145 -17.74 31.77 -57.96
C GLN A 145 -19.19 32.19 -58.20
N ASP A 146 -19.42 33.15 -59.08
CA ASP A 146 -20.76 33.65 -59.39
C ASP A 146 -21.63 32.59 -60.11
N ALA A 147 -21.04 31.86 -61.06
CA ALA A 147 -21.77 30.91 -61.89
C ALA A 147 -22.19 29.62 -61.15
N PHE A 148 -21.36 29.15 -60.21
CA PHE A 148 -21.54 27.87 -59.51
C PHE A 148 -21.70 28.03 -57.99
N GLY A 149 -21.73 29.26 -57.46
CA GLY A 149 -21.84 29.52 -56.02
C GLY A 149 -20.62 29.05 -55.22
N LEU A 150 -19.44 29.05 -55.85
CA LEU A 150 -18.21 28.54 -55.24
C LEU A 150 -17.57 29.59 -54.32
N SER A 151 -16.83 29.13 -53.33
CA SER A 151 -15.92 29.98 -52.55
C SER A 151 -14.62 30.30 -53.34
N PRO A 152 -13.84 31.31 -52.92
CA PRO A 152 -12.54 31.62 -53.52
C PRO A 152 -11.53 30.47 -53.47
N GLU A 153 -11.62 29.59 -52.47
CA GLU A 153 -10.75 28.40 -52.36
C GLU A 153 -11.18 27.30 -53.34
N GLN A 154 -12.48 27.05 -53.46
CA GLN A 154 -13.02 26.09 -54.41
C GLN A 154 -12.76 26.50 -55.86
N ALA A 155 -12.98 27.78 -56.21
CA ALA A 155 -12.76 28.27 -57.57
C ALA A 155 -11.29 28.15 -57.99
N ARG A 156 -10.35 28.51 -57.11
CA ARG A 156 -8.90 28.27 -57.34
C ARG A 156 -8.58 26.78 -57.49
N GLY A 157 -9.20 25.93 -56.67
CA GLY A 157 -9.06 24.49 -56.80
C GLY A 157 -9.55 23.98 -58.16
N VAL A 158 -10.71 24.45 -58.61
CA VAL A 158 -11.31 24.06 -59.90
C VAL A 158 -10.40 24.46 -61.06
N LEU A 159 -9.86 25.68 -61.05
CA LEU A 159 -8.91 26.15 -62.07
C LEU A 159 -7.62 25.30 -62.12
N SER A 160 -7.28 24.61 -61.03
CA SER A 160 -6.13 23.70 -60.96
C SER A 160 -6.43 22.26 -61.42
N LEU A 161 -7.67 21.96 -61.79
CA LEU A 161 -8.04 20.63 -62.28
C LEU A 161 -7.38 20.33 -63.62
N THR A 162 -6.94 19.08 -63.79
CA THR A 162 -6.43 18.57 -65.07
C THR A 162 -7.53 17.86 -65.85
N LEU A 163 -7.46 17.86 -67.19
CA LEU A 163 -8.47 17.23 -68.05
C LEU A 163 -8.72 15.74 -67.71
N GLY A 164 -7.70 15.02 -67.22
CA GLY A 164 -7.86 13.62 -66.80
C GLY A 164 -8.82 13.41 -65.62
N ARG A 165 -9.04 14.44 -64.79
CA ARG A 165 -9.98 14.41 -63.66
C ARG A 165 -11.45 14.48 -64.07
N LEU A 166 -11.73 14.76 -65.34
CA LEU A 166 -13.08 14.81 -65.90
C LEU A 166 -13.63 13.42 -66.27
N THR A 167 -12.82 12.37 -66.17
CA THR A 167 -13.28 11.01 -66.50
C THR A 167 -14.29 10.51 -65.47
N ARG A 168 -15.26 9.70 -65.92
CA ARG A 168 -16.30 9.13 -65.05
C ARG A 168 -15.74 8.41 -63.82
N LEU A 169 -14.62 7.70 -63.99
CA LEU A 169 -13.95 6.97 -62.91
C LEU A 169 -13.39 7.92 -61.84
N GLU A 170 -12.90 9.09 -62.22
CA GLU A 170 -12.42 10.11 -61.27
C GLU A 170 -13.58 10.81 -60.55
N THR A 171 -14.70 11.07 -61.25
CA THR A 171 -15.93 11.58 -60.61
C THR A 171 -16.47 10.58 -59.58
N ASP A 172 -16.54 9.29 -59.91
CA ASP A 172 -16.97 8.25 -58.97
C ASP A 172 -16.06 8.16 -57.74
N LYS A 173 -14.75 8.36 -57.91
CA LYS A 173 -13.80 8.45 -56.80
C LYS A 173 -14.06 9.65 -55.91
N LEU A 174 -14.32 10.83 -56.49
CA LEU A 174 -14.63 12.06 -55.74
C LEU A 174 -15.94 11.92 -54.96
N THR A 175 -16.97 11.29 -55.53
CA THR A 175 -18.24 11.03 -54.82
C THR A 175 -18.02 10.08 -53.64
N LYS A 176 -17.23 9.02 -53.82
CA LYS A 176 -16.85 8.11 -52.71
C LYS A 176 -16.03 8.83 -51.65
N GLU A 177 -15.08 9.66 -52.06
CA GLU A 177 -14.28 10.49 -51.16
C GLU A 177 -15.16 11.46 -50.36
N GLN A 178 -16.12 12.13 -51.00
CA GLN A 178 -17.08 13.01 -50.34
C GLN A 178 -17.89 12.26 -49.27
N ALA A 179 -18.43 11.08 -49.61
CA ALA A 179 -19.20 10.27 -48.67
C ALA A 179 -18.35 9.82 -47.47
N GLN A 180 -17.11 9.39 -47.72
CA GLN A 180 -16.17 9.00 -46.67
C GLN A 180 -15.80 10.18 -45.77
N LEU A 181 -15.51 11.35 -46.34
CA LEU A 181 -15.18 12.56 -45.57
C LEU A 181 -16.36 13.00 -44.71
N LYS A 182 -17.58 12.99 -45.24
CA LYS A 182 -18.81 13.29 -44.46
C LYS A 182 -18.96 12.32 -43.30
N ALA A 183 -18.81 11.02 -43.54
CA ALA A 183 -18.87 10.01 -42.49
C ALA A 183 -17.79 10.23 -41.41
N THR A 184 -16.55 10.52 -41.81
CA THR A 184 -15.44 10.78 -40.88
C THR A 184 -15.68 12.05 -40.06
N ILE A 185 -16.15 13.14 -40.67
CA ILE A 185 -16.46 14.38 -39.94
C ILE A 185 -17.56 14.14 -38.91
N MET A 186 -18.64 13.45 -39.30
CA MET A 186 -19.73 13.11 -38.39
C MET A 186 -19.26 12.25 -37.22
N ASP A 187 -18.43 11.24 -37.48
CA ASP A 187 -17.89 10.38 -36.42
C ASP A 187 -16.97 11.15 -35.46
N LEU A 188 -16.10 12.03 -35.98
CA LEU A 188 -15.21 12.86 -35.18
C LEU A 188 -15.97 13.90 -34.34
N ASP A 189 -17.02 14.51 -34.89
CA ASP A 189 -17.86 15.47 -34.18
C ASP A 189 -18.67 14.78 -33.07
N ASP A 190 -19.21 13.59 -33.33
CA ASP A 190 -19.90 12.80 -32.31
C ASP A 190 -18.94 12.33 -31.21
N LEU A 191 -17.71 11.92 -31.58
CA LEU A 191 -16.66 11.58 -30.63
C LEU A 191 -16.33 12.76 -29.71
N VAL A 192 -16.21 13.98 -30.24
CA VAL A 192 -15.91 15.18 -29.43
C VAL A 192 -17.09 15.59 -28.55
N SER A 193 -18.32 15.33 -29.00
CA SER A 193 -19.55 15.71 -28.28
C SER A 193 -19.89 14.77 -27.12
N SER A 194 -19.43 13.52 -27.16
CA SER A 194 -19.72 12.50 -26.14
C SER A 194 -18.50 12.15 -25.28
N ARG A 195 -18.55 12.52 -24.00
CA ARG A 195 -17.51 12.15 -23.02
C ARG A 195 -17.38 10.64 -22.86
N GLU A 196 -18.48 9.90 -22.96
CA GLU A 196 -18.49 8.44 -22.86
C GLU A 196 -17.71 7.81 -24.03
N ARG A 197 -17.93 8.30 -25.26
CA ARG A 197 -17.17 7.84 -26.43
C ARG A 197 -15.68 8.15 -26.31
N LEU A 198 -15.32 9.33 -25.78
CA LEU A 198 -13.92 9.67 -25.51
C LEU A 198 -13.27 8.68 -24.54
N LEU A 199 -13.94 8.37 -23.43
CA LEU A 199 -13.42 7.41 -22.45
C LEU A 199 -13.30 6.00 -23.04
N GLY A 200 -14.27 5.55 -23.86
CA GLY A 200 -14.17 4.28 -24.56
C GLY A 200 -13.00 4.22 -25.54
N LEU A 201 -12.68 5.34 -26.22
CA LEU A 201 -11.49 5.42 -27.06
C LEU A 201 -10.20 5.39 -26.24
N VAL A 202 -10.15 6.10 -25.10
CA VAL A 202 -9.00 6.07 -24.17
C VAL A 202 -8.74 4.63 -23.69
N GLU A 203 -9.79 3.91 -23.30
CA GLU A 203 -9.70 2.52 -22.88
C GLU A 203 -9.15 1.63 -24.00
N LYS A 204 -9.67 1.77 -25.21
CA LYS A 204 -9.18 1.02 -26.39
C LYS A 204 -7.71 1.30 -26.69
N GLU A 205 -7.29 2.57 -26.66
CA GLU A 205 -5.88 2.96 -26.84
C GLU A 205 -5.01 2.37 -25.71
N ALA A 206 -5.46 2.44 -24.46
CA ALA A 206 -4.75 1.91 -23.31
C ALA A 206 -4.58 0.38 -23.37
N MET A 207 -5.62 -0.35 -23.80
CA MET A 207 -5.53 -1.80 -24.02
C MET A 207 -4.52 -2.16 -25.13
N GLY A 208 -4.44 -1.32 -26.17
CA GLY A 208 -3.41 -1.46 -27.21
C GLY A 208 -2.00 -1.36 -26.63
N ILE A 209 -1.77 -0.35 -25.78
CA ILE A 209 -0.48 -0.16 -25.08
C ILE A 209 -0.18 -1.35 -24.15
N VAL A 210 -1.16 -1.85 -23.40
CA VAL A 210 -0.97 -3.02 -22.54
C VAL A 210 -0.60 -4.27 -23.35
N LYS A 211 -1.19 -4.45 -24.53
CA LYS A 211 -0.88 -5.59 -25.41
C LYS A 211 0.55 -5.51 -25.97
N GLU A 212 1.02 -4.32 -26.28
CA GLU A 212 2.35 -4.10 -26.89
C GLU A 212 3.47 -4.07 -25.85
N PHE A 213 3.24 -3.45 -24.69
CA PHE A 213 4.27 -3.14 -23.69
C PHE A 213 4.06 -3.84 -22.34
N GLY A 214 3.04 -4.70 -22.20
CA GLY A 214 2.73 -5.39 -20.96
C GLY A 214 3.84 -6.36 -20.54
N THR A 215 4.35 -6.18 -19.32
CA THR A 215 5.31 -7.12 -18.70
C THR A 215 4.74 -7.73 -17.43
N PRO A 216 5.06 -9.00 -17.11
CA PRO A 216 4.63 -9.61 -15.86
C PRO A 216 5.20 -8.87 -14.64
N ARG A 217 4.47 -8.94 -13.51
CA ARG A 217 4.90 -8.31 -12.26
C ARG A 217 6.18 -8.96 -11.74
N ARG A 218 7.19 -8.13 -11.44
CA ARG A 218 8.48 -8.59 -10.90
C ARG A 218 8.50 -8.66 -9.37
N THR A 219 7.71 -7.82 -8.71
CA THR A 219 7.64 -7.73 -7.25
C THR A 219 6.46 -8.53 -6.71
N ARG A 220 6.67 -9.32 -5.66
CA ARG A 220 5.58 -9.94 -4.88
C ARG A 220 5.15 -9.00 -3.76
N ILE A 221 3.83 -8.91 -3.51
CA ILE A 221 3.30 -8.26 -2.30
C ILE A 221 2.87 -9.39 -1.36
N GLU A 222 3.43 -9.39 -0.17
CA GLU A 222 3.07 -10.32 0.89
C GLU A 222 2.26 -9.54 1.94
N THR A 223 1.02 -9.96 2.18
CA THR A 223 0.07 -9.29 3.09
C THR A 223 0.11 -9.84 4.52
N ASP A 224 0.74 -11.00 4.69
CA ASP A 224 0.61 -11.83 5.90
C ASP A 224 1.82 -11.71 6.84
N ALA A 225 2.84 -10.93 6.46
CA ALA A 225 3.84 -10.48 7.43
C ALA A 225 3.16 -9.41 8.30
N SER A 226 2.67 -9.81 9.47
CA SER A 226 2.50 -8.91 10.62
C SER A 226 3.65 -7.92 10.62
N ASP A 227 3.40 -6.67 10.22
CA ASP A 227 4.33 -5.56 10.00
C ASP A 227 5.76 -5.99 9.64
N GLY A 228 6.29 -5.62 8.47
CA GLY A 228 7.71 -5.79 8.12
C GLY A 228 8.74 -5.10 9.04
N VAL A 229 8.41 -4.82 10.30
CA VAL A 229 9.32 -4.88 11.44
C VAL A 229 9.15 -6.28 12.04
N LEU A 230 10.07 -7.21 11.77
CA LEU A 230 10.14 -8.49 12.49
C LEU A 230 9.83 -8.25 13.97
N ALA A 231 8.81 -8.93 14.51
CA ALA A 231 8.50 -8.80 15.92
C ALA A 231 9.75 -9.25 16.69
N ALA A 232 10.07 -8.62 17.82
CA ALA A 232 11.23 -9.04 18.63
C ALA A 232 11.16 -10.54 19.03
N GLU A 233 9.97 -11.16 18.93
CA GLU A 233 9.68 -12.59 18.95
C GLU A 233 10.59 -13.43 18.04
N ASP A 234 10.93 -12.93 16.84
CA ASP A 234 11.73 -13.66 15.84
C ASP A 234 13.25 -13.59 16.14
N VAL A 235 13.66 -12.75 17.08
CA VAL A 235 15.06 -12.59 17.53
C VAL A 235 15.29 -13.27 18.88
N ILE A 236 14.25 -13.35 19.71
CA ILE A 236 14.32 -13.87 21.08
C ILE A 236 13.87 -15.33 21.10
N PRO A 237 14.74 -16.29 21.51
CA PRO A 237 14.35 -17.69 21.65
C PRO A 237 13.16 -17.85 22.59
N ASN A 238 12.19 -18.68 22.22
CA ASN A 238 11.05 -18.98 23.09
C ASN A 238 11.47 -19.90 24.26
N ALA A 239 12.08 -19.32 25.29
CA ALA A 239 12.55 -20.03 26.46
C ALA A 239 11.54 -19.97 27.61
N GLU A 240 11.61 -20.95 28.53
CA GLU A 240 10.81 -20.92 29.75
C GLU A 240 11.33 -19.88 30.74
N SER A 241 10.41 -19.03 31.20
CA SER A 241 10.67 -17.91 32.09
C SER A 241 9.70 -17.87 33.26
N LEU A 242 10.11 -17.15 34.31
CA LEU A 242 9.32 -16.85 35.49
C LEU A 242 9.09 -15.35 35.56
N VAL A 243 7.83 -14.92 35.60
CA VAL A 243 7.45 -13.52 35.80
C VAL A 243 6.89 -13.36 37.20
N THR A 244 7.39 -12.34 37.91
CA THR A 244 6.90 -12.00 39.26
C THR A 244 6.28 -10.62 39.27
N PHE A 245 5.15 -10.48 39.96
CA PHE A 245 4.42 -9.24 40.16
C PHE A 245 4.32 -8.93 41.66
N SER A 246 4.69 -7.72 42.07
CA SER A 246 4.57 -7.24 43.46
C SER A 246 3.31 -6.38 43.67
N ARG A 247 2.87 -6.26 44.92
CA ARG A 247 1.71 -5.42 45.29
C ARG A 247 1.89 -3.95 44.93
N LYS A 248 3.14 -3.46 44.88
CA LYS A 248 3.47 -2.10 44.45
C LYS A 248 3.57 -1.95 42.94
N GLY A 249 3.19 -2.97 42.17
CA GLY A 249 3.15 -2.93 40.71
C GLY A 249 4.52 -3.11 40.04
N TYR A 250 5.47 -3.80 40.67
CA TYR A 250 6.77 -4.08 40.03
C TYR A 250 6.77 -5.45 39.36
N LEU A 251 7.28 -5.49 38.13
CA LEU A 251 7.44 -6.67 37.30
C LEU A 251 8.91 -6.99 37.06
N LYS A 252 9.23 -8.27 37.05
CA LYS A 252 10.50 -8.75 36.51
C LYS A 252 10.35 -10.14 35.94
N ARG A 253 11.14 -10.41 34.91
CA ARG A 253 11.32 -11.74 34.30
C ARG A 253 12.64 -12.35 34.77
N MET A 254 12.67 -13.66 34.98
CA MET A 254 13.83 -14.45 35.38
C MET A 254 13.82 -15.78 34.62
N GLY A 255 14.98 -16.35 34.33
CA GLY A 255 15.06 -17.73 33.83
C GLY A 255 14.47 -18.75 34.80
N SER A 256 13.88 -19.83 34.27
CA SER A 256 13.28 -20.90 35.07
C SER A 256 14.28 -21.65 35.95
N ASP A 257 15.56 -21.64 35.57
CA ASP A 257 16.72 -22.19 36.27
C ASP A 257 17.06 -21.46 37.59
N THR A 258 16.54 -20.25 37.77
CA THR A 258 16.82 -19.41 38.95
C THR A 258 16.20 -19.97 40.25
N PHE A 259 15.18 -20.82 40.15
CA PHE A 259 14.53 -21.49 41.28
C PHE A 259 14.71 -23.01 41.20
N SER A 260 15.84 -23.52 41.71
CA SER A 260 16.01 -24.96 41.89
C SER A 260 15.06 -25.48 42.98
N VAL A 261 14.31 -26.54 42.64
CA VAL A 261 13.42 -27.25 43.57
C VAL A 261 14.28 -27.90 44.67
N GLN A 262 14.14 -27.41 45.91
CA GLN A 262 14.70 -28.08 47.09
C GLN A 262 13.57 -28.90 47.74
N LEU A 263 13.77 -30.21 47.88
CA LEU A 263 12.85 -31.12 48.57
C LEU A 263 12.59 -30.66 50.02
N ARG A 264 11.37 -30.94 50.51
CA ARG A 264 10.80 -30.46 51.80
C ARG A 264 11.80 -30.51 52.96
N GLY A 265 11.88 -29.40 53.72
CA GLY A 265 12.53 -29.36 55.04
C GLY A 265 13.71 -28.40 55.20
N GLY A 266 14.17 -27.74 54.14
CA GLY A 266 15.24 -26.72 54.23
C GLY A 266 14.68 -25.31 54.46
N LYS A 267 15.24 -24.55 55.42
CA LYS A 267 14.99 -23.09 55.54
C LYS A 267 15.32 -22.43 54.19
N GLY A 268 14.31 -21.91 53.51
CA GLY A 268 14.40 -21.42 52.13
C GLY A 268 15.50 -20.37 51.94
N LYS A 269 16.24 -20.47 50.83
CA LYS A 269 17.20 -19.45 50.40
C LYS A 269 16.44 -18.13 50.19
N ALA A 270 16.95 -17.02 50.76
CA ALA A 270 16.26 -15.73 50.80
C ALA A 270 15.70 -15.29 49.43
N ALA A 271 14.37 -15.07 49.40
CA ALA A 271 13.70 -14.34 48.33
C ALA A 271 14.14 -12.87 48.35
N ALA A 272 13.96 -12.18 47.22
CA ALA A 272 14.40 -10.81 46.92
C ALA A 272 14.41 -9.83 48.12
N ARG A 273 15.36 -8.88 48.15
CA ARG A 273 15.25 -7.67 49.00
C ARG A 273 14.14 -6.78 48.43
N LEU A 274 12.90 -7.07 48.81
CA LEU A 274 11.75 -6.21 48.62
C LEU A 274 11.97 -4.92 49.44
N ARG A 275 11.53 -3.75 48.93
CA ARG A 275 11.52 -2.50 49.71
C ARG A 275 10.69 -2.70 50.99
N ASP A 276 10.94 -1.88 52.01
CA ASP A 276 10.12 -1.87 53.24
C ASP A 276 8.62 -1.95 52.90
N ASN A 277 7.96 -2.99 53.41
CA ASN A 277 6.55 -3.34 53.19
C ASN A 277 6.12 -3.63 51.72
N ASP A 278 6.98 -4.17 50.85
CA ASP A 278 6.53 -4.79 49.58
C ASP A 278 6.47 -6.31 49.69
N ALA A 279 5.47 -6.92 49.07
CA ALA A 279 5.23 -8.36 49.08
C ALA A 279 5.00 -8.87 47.66
N MET A 280 5.53 -10.06 47.38
CA MET A 280 5.29 -10.75 46.12
C MET A 280 3.82 -11.19 46.08
N GLU A 281 3.08 -10.72 45.08
CA GLU A 281 1.65 -10.98 44.96
C GLU A 281 1.39 -12.19 44.08
N ARG A 282 2.07 -12.28 42.92
CA ARG A 282 1.88 -13.38 41.99
C ARG A 282 3.20 -13.79 41.34
N VAL A 283 3.33 -15.08 41.08
CA VAL A 283 4.45 -15.70 40.37
C VAL A 283 3.85 -16.60 39.31
N VAL A 284 4.29 -16.40 38.06
CA VAL A 284 3.75 -17.12 36.90
C VAL A 284 4.90 -17.69 36.10
N ARG A 285 4.80 -18.97 35.78
CA ARG A 285 5.68 -19.65 34.81
C ARG A 285 5.04 -19.56 33.44
N LEU A 286 5.80 -19.12 32.45
CA LEU A 286 5.35 -18.89 31.08
C LEU A 286 6.54 -18.98 30.12
N ASN A 287 6.28 -19.03 28.83
CA ASN A 287 7.34 -18.91 27.82
C ASN A 287 7.51 -17.46 27.39
N ASP A 288 8.69 -17.10 26.89
CA ASP A 288 9.01 -15.72 26.47
C ASP A 288 8.05 -15.16 25.41
N HIS A 289 7.46 -16.02 24.57
CA HIS A 289 6.48 -15.62 23.56
C HIS A 289 5.03 -15.59 24.09
N ASP A 290 4.76 -16.07 25.30
CA ASP A 290 3.41 -16.04 25.85
C ASP A 290 2.93 -14.59 26.09
N HIS A 291 1.62 -14.40 26.08
CA HIS A 291 0.98 -13.12 26.37
C HIS A 291 0.78 -12.93 27.87
N VAL A 292 1.06 -11.72 28.36
CA VAL A 292 0.74 -11.29 29.71
C VAL A 292 -0.26 -10.14 29.64
N MET A 293 -1.44 -10.37 30.20
CA MET A 293 -2.53 -9.41 30.28
C MET A 293 -2.58 -8.79 31.67
N PHE A 294 -2.68 -7.46 31.71
CA PHE A 294 -2.88 -6.66 32.90
C PHE A 294 -4.25 -6.01 32.87
N PHE A 295 -5.00 -6.12 33.97
CA PHE A 295 -6.31 -5.50 34.11
C PHE A 295 -6.22 -4.36 35.09
N SER A 296 -6.81 -3.21 34.76
CA SER A 296 -6.88 -2.07 35.66
C SER A 296 -8.17 -2.02 36.46
N ASP A 297 -8.13 -1.31 37.58
CA ASP A 297 -9.27 -0.96 38.43
C ASP A 297 -10.42 -0.28 37.65
N ARG A 298 -10.11 0.34 36.51
CA ARG A 298 -11.08 0.99 35.60
C ARG A 298 -11.66 0.08 34.52
N GLY A 299 -11.34 -1.22 34.54
CA GLY A 299 -11.86 -2.19 33.59
C GLY A 299 -11.19 -2.14 32.21
N ALA A 300 -10.00 -1.53 32.10
CA ALA A 300 -9.17 -1.63 30.91
C ALA A 300 -8.23 -2.84 31.00
N VAL A 301 -7.94 -3.44 29.84
CA VAL A 301 -6.99 -4.55 29.70
C VAL A 301 -5.83 -4.10 28.83
N TYR A 302 -4.62 -4.51 29.18
CA TYR A 302 -3.37 -4.22 28.48
C TYR A 302 -2.63 -5.53 28.25
N THR A 303 -2.12 -5.76 27.04
CA THR A 303 -1.39 -7.00 26.73
C THR A 303 0.00 -6.67 26.24
N VAL A 304 0.98 -7.39 26.78
CA VAL A 304 2.39 -7.36 26.38
C VAL A 304 2.85 -8.80 26.15
N ARG A 305 3.95 -8.97 25.44
CA ARG A 305 4.64 -10.25 25.38
C ARG A 305 5.54 -10.42 26.59
N ALA A 306 5.75 -11.66 27.03
CA ALA A 306 6.59 -11.92 28.19
C ALA A 306 8.03 -11.41 28.02
N TYR A 307 8.63 -11.52 26.83
CA TYR A 307 9.97 -11.01 26.56
C TYR A 307 10.08 -9.47 26.68
N GLU A 308 8.97 -8.73 26.57
CA GLU A 308 8.95 -7.27 26.75
C GLU A 308 9.12 -6.87 28.22
N ILE A 309 8.92 -7.82 29.15
CA ILE A 309 9.19 -7.63 30.56
C ILE A 309 10.70 -7.75 30.80
N PRO A 310 11.35 -6.71 31.36
CA PRO A 310 12.79 -6.71 31.58
C PRO A 310 13.26 -7.89 32.44
N GLU A 311 14.32 -8.53 31.99
CA GLU A 311 14.99 -9.56 32.77
C GLU A 311 15.77 -8.93 33.92
N ALA A 312 15.63 -9.48 35.12
CA ALA A 312 16.33 -8.96 36.29
C ALA A 312 16.76 -10.08 37.23
N ARG A 313 17.89 -9.89 37.91
CA ARG A 313 18.38 -10.86 38.92
C ARG A 313 17.35 -11.05 40.04
N ARG A 314 17.38 -12.23 40.67
CA ARG A 314 16.49 -12.57 41.81
C ARG A 314 16.43 -11.49 42.89
N THR A 315 17.54 -10.85 43.21
CA THR A 315 17.65 -9.81 44.25
C THR A 315 17.23 -8.41 43.80
N ALA A 316 17.01 -8.18 42.50
CA ALA A 316 16.60 -6.90 41.95
C ALA A 316 15.11 -6.62 42.20
N GLN A 317 14.75 -5.33 42.25
CA GLN A 317 13.39 -4.87 42.52
C GLN A 317 12.46 -5.04 41.31
N GLY A 318 13.01 -5.06 40.10
CA GLY A 318 12.23 -5.09 38.85
C GLY A 318 11.84 -3.70 38.37
N THR A 319 10.96 -3.68 37.39
CA THR A 319 10.53 -2.49 36.65
C THR A 319 9.05 -2.20 36.96
N PRO A 320 8.65 -0.94 37.20
CA PRO A 320 7.23 -0.60 37.39
C PRO A 320 6.38 -1.00 36.18
N VAL A 321 5.22 -1.61 36.41
CA VAL A 321 4.28 -2.01 35.34
C VAL A 321 3.85 -0.82 34.48
N THR A 322 3.73 0.37 35.07
CA THR A 322 3.36 1.61 34.39
C THR A 322 4.39 2.11 33.37
N SER A 323 5.63 1.60 33.39
CA SER A 323 6.61 1.92 32.33
C SER A 323 6.56 0.93 31.17
N ILE A 324 5.86 -0.20 31.33
CA ILE A 324 5.71 -1.24 30.31
C ILE A 324 4.37 -1.08 29.59
N ILE A 325 3.31 -0.67 30.31
CA ILE A 325 1.97 -0.46 29.77
C ILE A 325 1.46 0.97 29.99
N GLY A 326 0.63 1.46 29.07
CA GLY A 326 0.09 2.82 29.06
C GLY A 326 -1.06 3.05 30.05
N VAL A 327 -0.88 2.73 31.32
CA VAL A 327 -1.90 2.92 32.36
C VAL A 327 -1.95 4.41 32.79
N PRO A 328 -3.14 5.04 32.82
CA PRO A 328 -3.30 6.39 33.35
C PRO A 328 -2.78 6.52 34.79
N LYS A 329 -2.21 7.69 35.15
CA LYS A 329 -1.59 7.92 36.48
C LYS A 329 -2.52 7.72 37.68
N ASP A 330 -3.82 7.73 37.43
CA ASP A 330 -4.91 7.64 38.38
C ASP A 330 -5.63 6.28 38.32
N SER A 331 -5.01 5.28 37.69
CA SER A 331 -5.51 3.90 37.57
C SER A 331 -4.44 2.91 38.04
N ALA A 332 -4.86 1.86 38.73
CA ALA A 332 -3.98 0.82 39.25
C ALA A 332 -4.26 -0.53 38.56
N VAL A 333 -3.22 -1.35 38.41
CA VAL A 333 -3.35 -2.73 37.92
C VAL A 333 -3.85 -3.61 39.06
N THR A 334 -4.93 -4.35 38.84
CA THR A 334 -5.60 -5.18 39.83
C THR A 334 -5.41 -6.68 39.58
N ALA A 335 -5.18 -7.11 38.35
CA ALA A 335 -4.93 -8.51 38.03
C ALA A 335 -3.92 -8.70 36.89
N MET A 336 -3.21 -9.83 36.94
CA MET A 336 -2.28 -10.29 35.91
C MET A 336 -2.64 -11.73 35.51
N ILE A 337 -2.92 -11.93 34.21
CA ILE A 337 -3.26 -13.23 33.63
C ILE A 337 -2.32 -13.51 32.45
N ASN A 338 -1.73 -14.69 32.40
CA ASN A 338 -0.94 -15.13 31.25
C ASN A 338 -1.75 -16.09 30.37
N THR A 339 -1.44 -16.11 29.08
CA THR A 339 -1.94 -17.13 28.16
C THR A 339 -0.96 -17.37 27.03
N ALA A 340 -0.77 -18.63 26.64
CA ALA A 340 0.02 -18.99 25.46
C ALA A 340 -0.78 -18.72 24.17
N ASN A 341 -2.10 -18.91 24.21
CA ASN A 341 -2.99 -18.77 23.07
C ASN A 341 -4.41 -18.33 23.49
N PHE A 342 -5.06 -17.52 22.66
CA PHE A 342 -6.40 -17.02 22.95
C PHE A 342 -7.48 -18.04 22.52
N MET A 343 -7.54 -19.18 23.22
CA MET A 343 -8.49 -20.27 22.91
C MET A 343 -9.95 -19.85 23.14
N GLU A 344 -10.84 -20.19 22.21
CA GLU A 344 -12.28 -19.88 22.34
C GLU A 344 -12.98 -20.66 23.47
N SER A 345 -12.40 -21.79 23.90
CA SER A 345 -12.92 -22.62 24.99
C SER A 345 -12.71 -22.00 26.37
N GLU A 346 -11.78 -21.05 26.50
CA GLU A 346 -11.44 -20.37 27.74
C GLU A 346 -12.19 -19.05 27.90
N HIS A 347 -12.57 -18.76 29.14
CA HIS A 347 -13.28 -17.54 29.48
C HIS A 347 -12.53 -16.78 30.55
N LEU A 348 -12.64 -15.45 30.53
CA LEU A 348 -12.23 -14.60 31.63
C LEU A 348 -13.48 -14.20 32.42
N VAL A 349 -13.41 -14.41 33.74
CA VAL A 349 -14.43 -13.94 34.68
C VAL A 349 -13.85 -12.76 35.44
N MET A 350 -14.53 -11.62 35.32
CA MET A 350 -14.19 -10.35 35.95
C MET A 350 -15.24 -10.05 37.03
N ALA A 351 -14.81 -9.64 38.22
CA ALA A 351 -15.68 -9.25 39.32
C ALA A 351 -15.32 -7.88 39.88
N THR A 352 -16.32 -7.03 40.05
CA THR A 352 -16.15 -5.68 40.59
C THR A 352 -16.42 -5.63 42.09
N LYS A 353 -15.99 -4.53 42.73
CA LYS A 353 -16.20 -4.27 44.16
C LYS A 353 -17.69 -4.27 44.53
N ASN A 354 -18.56 -3.80 43.64
CA ASN A 354 -20.00 -3.75 43.87
C ASN A 354 -20.73 -5.05 43.45
N GLY A 355 -19.99 -6.13 43.15
CA GLY A 355 -20.56 -7.45 42.87
C GLY A 355 -21.01 -7.65 41.43
N LEU A 356 -20.64 -6.77 40.49
CA LEU A 356 -20.93 -6.98 39.07
C LEU A 356 -19.94 -8.01 38.51
N ILE A 357 -20.47 -9.10 37.95
CA ILE A 357 -19.66 -10.16 37.33
C ILE A 357 -19.85 -10.12 35.82
N LYS A 358 -18.74 -10.10 35.08
CA LYS A 358 -18.72 -10.18 33.62
C LYS A 358 -17.88 -11.37 33.17
N ARG A 359 -18.48 -12.22 32.33
CA ARG A 359 -17.78 -13.27 31.60
C ARG A 359 -17.50 -12.82 30.17
N ALA A 360 -16.27 -12.94 29.70
CA ALA A 360 -15.86 -12.65 28.32
C ALA A 360 -15.07 -13.84 27.75
N LYS A 361 -15.08 -14.02 26.42
CA LYS A 361 -14.28 -15.07 25.79
C LYS A 361 -12.82 -14.66 25.79
N MET A 362 -11.89 -15.60 25.99
CA MET A 362 -10.45 -15.31 25.91
C MET A 362 -10.07 -14.79 24.50
N SER A 363 -10.70 -15.30 23.44
CA SER A 363 -10.48 -14.85 22.05
C SER A 363 -10.79 -13.37 21.82
N ASP A 364 -11.67 -12.76 22.61
CA ASP A 364 -11.98 -11.33 22.49
C ASP A 364 -10.75 -10.45 22.79
N PHE A 365 -9.74 -10.99 23.47
CA PHE A 365 -8.54 -10.28 23.92
C PHE A 365 -7.32 -10.44 22.99
N ALA A 366 -7.46 -11.19 21.89
CA ALA A 366 -6.34 -11.53 21.01
C ALA A 366 -5.61 -10.31 20.40
N ASN A 367 -6.35 -9.23 20.13
CA ASN A 367 -5.83 -8.02 19.48
C ASN A 367 -5.61 -6.84 20.44
N VAL A 368 -5.59 -7.09 21.75
CA VAL A 368 -5.27 -6.06 22.75
C VAL A 368 -3.77 -5.77 22.72
N ARG A 369 -3.39 -4.49 22.82
CA ARG A 369 -1.99 -4.04 22.84
C ARG A 369 -1.67 -3.29 24.13
N ALA A 370 -0.44 -2.82 24.29
CA ALA A 370 0.05 -2.11 25.47
C ALA A 370 -0.58 -0.71 25.70
N ASN A 371 -1.27 -0.16 24.70
CA ASN A 371 -2.08 1.07 24.83
C ASN A 371 -3.44 0.82 25.51
N GLY A 372 -3.82 -0.44 25.65
CA GLY A 372 -4.99 -0.89 26.37
C GLY A 372 -6.30 -0.79 25.61
N ARG A 373 -7.27 -1.58 26.04
CA ARG A 373 -8.65 -1.58 25.54
C ARG A 373 -9.63 -1.61 26.70
N LEU A 374 -10.69 -0.81 26.64
CA LEU A 374 -11.74 -0.86 27.65
C LEU A 374 -12.54 -2.17 27.48
N THR A 375 -12.54 -3.00 28.52
CA THR A 375 -13.23 -4.31 28.51
C THR A 375 -14.53 -4.27 29.27
N MET A 376 -14.60 -3.48 30.35
CA MET A 376 -15.78 -3.38 31.20
C MET A 376 -16.06 -1.91 31.51
N LYS A 377 -17.28 -1.46 31.25
CA LYS A 377 -17.74 -0.15 31.72
C LYS A 377 -18.16 -0.32 33.18
N LEU A 378 -17.55 0.47 34.07
CA LEU A 378 -17.84 0.46 35.49
C LEU A 378 -18.81 1.58 35.83
N LEU A 379 -19.63 1.35 36.86
CA LEU A 379 -20.50 2.37 37.44
C LEU A 379 -19.67 3.34 38.30
N GLU A 380 -20.23 4.51 38.57
CA GLU A 380 -19.59 5.50 39.44
C GLU A 380 -19.35 4.91 40.84
N GLY A 381 -18.10 4.97 41.31
CA GLY A 381 -17.67 4.37 42.58
C GLY A 381 -17.40 2.86 42.55
N ASP A 382 -17.55 2.19 41.40
CA ASP A 382 -17.19 0.78 41.24
C ASP A 382 -15.75 0.61 40.71
N ALA A 383 -15.14 -0.53 41.01
CA ALA A 383 -13.77 -0.86 40.60
C ALA A 383 -13.66 -2.34 40.26
N LEU A 384 -12.93 -2.68 39.20
CA LEU A 384 -12.59 -4.06 38.87
C LEU A 384 -11.57 -4.59 39.89
N THR A 385 -11.92 -5.66 40.61
CA THR A 385 -11.08 -6.17 41.71
C THR A 385 -10.46 -7.53 41.42
N HIS A 386 -11.19 -8.42 40.76
CA HIS A 386 -10.72 -9.79 40.50
C HIS A 386 -10.93 -10.15 39.04
N VAL A 387 -9.92 -10.81 38.46
CA VAL A 387 -9.99 -11.42 37.14
C VAL A 387 -9.34 -12.78 37.22
N GLU A 388 -10.05 -13.83 36.81
CA GLU A 388 -9.53 -15.19 36.77
C GLU A 388 -9.97 -15.90 35.49
N THR A 389 -9.20 -16.91 35.09
CA THR A 389 -9.55 -17.79 33.98
C THR A 389 -10.57 -18.82 34.45
N ALA A 390 -11.58 -19.08 33.62
CA ALA A 390 -12.63 -20.04 33.88
C ALA A 390 -12.80 -20.98 32.68
N VAL A 391 -12.97 -22.26 32.99
CA VAL A 391 -13.29 -23.32 32.03
C VAL A 391 -14.67 -23.87 32.32
N LYS A 392 -15.22 -24.67 31.39
CA LYS A 392 -16.51 -25.33 31.59
C LYS A 392 -16.44 -26.22 32.83
N GLY A 393 -17.29 -25.94 33.83
CA GLY A 393 -17.31 -26.65 35.13
C GLY A 393 -16.70 -25.87 36.30
N SER A 394 -16.04 -24.74 36.05
CA SER A 394 -15.59 -23.83 37.11
C SER A 394 -16.78 -23.23 37.86
N SER A 395 -16.66 -23.13 39.19
CA SER A 395 -17.60 -22.40 40.04
C SER A 395 -16.96 -21.08 40.49
N VAL A 396 -17.75 -20.01 40.51
CA VAL A 396 -17.34 -18.69 41.02
C VAL A 396 -17.92 -18.58 42.42
N LEU A 397 -17.08 -18.34 43.43
CA LEU A 397 -17.44 -18.25 44.84
C LEU A 397 -17.27 -16.82 45.36
#